data_AF-A0A9E4SRL0-F1
#
_entry.id   AF-A0A9E4SRL0-F1
#
_cell.length_a   1.000
_cell.length_b   1.000
_cell.length_c   1.000
_cell.angle_alpha   90.00
_cell.angle_beta   90.00
_cell.angle_gamma   90.00
#
_symmetry.space_group_name_H-M   'P 1'
#
loop_
_entity.id
_entity.type
_entity.pdbx_description
1 polymer ?
#
loop_
_entity_poly.entity_id
_entity_poly.type
_entity_poly.pdbx_seq_one_letter_code
_entity_poly.pdbx_strand_id
1 'polypeptide(L)'
;LEIADILVVNKADLPQAESVFKQLHIFTDLQRQAGWDVPIIKTVAHKDEGAAELADAIEKHREYITNSGRLEEMGRQRAHRQLLAVAQASLIEGVLAGAGDLVDELVEQIARREIDPRTAADKLIDAAIS
;
A
#
# COMPACT_ATOMS: atom_id res chain seq x y z
N LEU A 1 -3.02 -8.86 4.46
CA LEU A 1 -3.45 -9.22 3.09
C LEU A 1 -4.86 -8.67 2.89
N GLU A 2 -5.03 -7.36 3.09
CA GLU A 2 -6.32 -6.71 3.39
C GLU A 2 -6.80 -5.76 2.27
N ILE A 3 -6.32 -5.93 1.04
CA ILE A 3 -6.52 -4.94 -0.05
C ILE A 3 -6.74 -5.65 -1.40
N ALA A 4 -7.55 -6.71 -1.44
CA ALA A 4 -7.91 -7.33 -2.70
C ALA A 4 -9.41 -7.14 -2.96
N ASP A 5 -9.75 -6.39 -4.00
CA ASP A 5 -11.13 -6.21 -4.44
C ASP A 5 -11.63 -7.42 -5.26
N ILE A 6 -10.70 -8.16 -5.88
CA ILE A 6 -10.91 -9.41 -6.61
C ILE A 6 -9.69 -10.31 -6.37
N LEU A 7 -9.92 -11.60 -6.08
CA LEU A 7 -8.87 -12.59 -5.92
C LEU A 7 -8.86 -13.55 -7.11
N VAL A 8 -7.68 -13.82 -7.65
CA VAL A 8 -7.52 -14.71 -8.80
C VAL A 8 -6.57 -15.85 -8.47
N VAL A 9 -7.03 -17.09 -8.64
CA VAL A 9 -6.20 -18.31 -8.55
C VAL A 9 -5.90 -18.78 -9.97
N ASN A 10 -4.72 -18.43 -10.47
CA ASN A 10 -4.25 -18.86 -11.79
C ASN A 10 -3.65 -20.27 -11.75
N LYS A 11 -3.54 -20.92 -12.92
CA LYS A 11 -3.16 -22.34 -13.09
C LYS A 11 -4.12 -23.28 -12.35
N ALA A 12 -5.42 -22.99 -12.46
CA ALA A 12 -6.47 -23.76 -11.80
C ALA A 12 -6.57 -25.23 -12.27
N ASP A 13 -5.88 -25.58 -13.35
CA ASP A 13 -5.69 -26.94 -13.84
C ASP A 13 -4.75 -27.79 -12.95
N LEU A 14 -4.01 -27.16 -12.04
CA LEU A 14 -3.11 -27.87 -11.11
C LEU A 14 -3.85 -28.30 -9.83
N PRO A 15 -3.58 -29.51 -9.29
CA PRO A 15 -4.21 -29.98 -8.06
C PRO A 15 -4.04 -29.05 -6.85
N GLN A 16 -2.92 -28.34 -6.78
CA GLN A 16 -2.61 -27.40 -5.70
C GLN A 16 -3.54 -26.18 -5.69
N ALA A 17 -4.08 -25.79 -6.86
CA ALA A 17 -4.94 -24.62 -6.99
C ALA A 17 -6.26 -24.77 -6.21
N GLU A 18 -6.77 -26.01 -6.11
CA GLU A 18 -7.99 -26.30 -5.34
C GLU A 18 -7.80 -26.04 -3.84
N SER A 19 -6.63 -26.40 -3.30
CA SER A 19 -6.31 -26.14 -1.90
C SER A 19 -6.21 -24.63 -1.62
N VAL A 20 -5.55 -23.88 -2.51
CA VAL A 20 -5.43 -22.43 -2.40
C VAL A 20 -6.80 -21.75 -2.47
N PHE A 21 -7.65 -22.17 -3.41
CA PHE A 21 -9.01 -21.64 -3.54
C PHE A 21 -9.82 -21.81 -2.25
N LYS A 22 -9.80 -23.00 -1.64
CA LYS A 22 -10.51 -23.27 -0.38
C LYS A 22 -9.99 -22.42 0.77
N GLN A 23 -8.67 -22.25 0.87
CA GLN A 23 -8.06 -21.40 1.89
C GLN A 23 -8.48 -19.93 1.73
N LEU A 24 -8.46 -19.42 0.50
CA LEU A 24 -8.91 -18.07 0.20
C LEU A 24 -10.41 -17.88 0.52
N HIS A 25 -11.24 -18.88 0.21
CA HIS A 25 -12.68 -18.82 0.47
C HIS A 25 -13.00 -18.74 1.97
N ILE A 26 -12.33 -19.56 2.79
CA ILE A 26 -12.46 -19.50 4.25
C ILE A 26 -12.02 -18.11 4.75
N PHE A 27 -10.92 -17.58 4.23
CA PHE A 27 -10.42 -16.27 4.63
C PHE A 27 -11.39 -15.14 4.28
N THR A 28 -11.95 -15.15 3.07
CA THR A 28 -12.94 -14.12 2.65
C THR A 28 -14.22 -14.20 3.46
N ASP A 29 -14.70 -15.41 3.78
CA ASP A 29 -15.90 -15.57 4.61
C ASP A 29 -15.69 -14.99 6.03
N LEU A 30 -14.49 -15.15 6.60
CA LEU A 30 -14.12 -14.59 7.90
C LEU A 30 -13.92 -13.07 7.88
N GLN A 31 -13.63 -12.50 6.71
CA GLN A 31 -13.32 -11.07 6.51
C GLN A 31 -14.47 -10.31 5.84
N ARG A 32 -15.66 -10.89 5.73
CA ARG A 32 -16.83 -10.22 5.14
C ARG A 32 -17.12 -8.90 5.86
N GLN A 33 -16.66 -7.80 5.25
CA GLN A 33 -17.04 -6.44 5.62
C GLN A 33 -18.34 -6.07 4.89
N ALA A 34 -19.15 -5.21 5.51
CA ALA A 34 -20.34 -4.69 4.86
C ALA A 34 -19.94 -3.88 3.60
N GLY A 35 -20.38 -4.32 2.42
CA GLY A 35 -20.22 -3.55 1.18
C GLY A 35 -19.99 -4.39 -0.07
N TRP A 36 -18.85 -5.07 -0.17
CA TRP A 36 -18.42 -5.81 -1.36
C TRP A 36 -17.97 -7.22 -0.98
N ASP A 37 -18.60 -8.23 -1.58
CA ASP A 37 -18.19 -9.62 -1.43
C ASP A 37 -17.08 -9.89 -2.44
N VAL A 38 -15.85 -10.04 -1.97
CA VAL A 38 -14.65 -10.20 -2.82
C VAL A 38 -14.75 -11.51 -3.59
N PRO A 39 -14.92 -11.50 -4.93
CA PRO A 39 -15.02 -12.72 -5.70
C PRO A 39 -13.64 -13.41 -5.80
N ILE A 40 -13.65 -14.74 -5.75
CA ILE A 40 -12.47 -15.58 -5.97
C ILE A 40 -12.66 -16.31 -7.29
N ILE A 41 -11.82 -16.01 -8.28
CA ILE A 41 -11.96 -16.51 -9.65
C ILE A 41 -10.81 -17.44 -9.98
N LYS A 42 -11.12 -18.60 -10.57
CA LYS A 42 -10.13 -19.55 -11.06
C LYS A 42 -9.82 -19.25 -12.52
N THR A 43 -8.53 -19.22 -12.88
CA THR A 43 -8.10 -18.98 -14.26
C THR A 43 -7.06 -20.00 -14.71
N VAL A 44 -7.03 -20.26 -16.02
CA VAL A 44 -5.95 -20.99 -16.69
C VAL A 44 -5.48 -20.14 -17.87
N ALA A 45 -4.57 -19.20 -17.59
CA ALA A 45 -4.19 -18.17 -18.55
C ALA A 45 -3.74 -18.69 -19.93
N HIS A 46 -3.03 -19.82 -19.98
CA HIS A 46 -2.56 -20.40 -21.24
C HIS A 46 -3.66 -21.07 -22.08
N LYS A 47 -4.84 -21.27 -21.51
CA LYS A 47 -6.04 -21.79 -22.18
C LYS A 47 -7.14 -20.73 -22.35
N ASP A 48 -6.87 -19.50 -21.91
CA ASP A 48 -7.84 -18.40 -21.87
C ASP A 48 -9.11 -18.72 -21.04
N GLU A 49 -8.98 -19.62 -20.04
CA GLU A 49 -10.10 -19.99 -19.17
C GLU A 49 -10.20 -19.03 -17.98
N GLY A 50 -11.43 -18.58 -17.68
CA GLY A 50 -11.73 -17.66 -16.57
C GLY A 50 -11.46 -16.19 -16.86
N ALA A 51 -10.94 -15.83 -18.04
CA ALA A 51 -10.69 -14.45 -18.43
C ALA A 51 -11.99 -13.62 -18.54
N ALA A 52 -13.04 -14.19 -19.15
CA ALA A 52 -14.35 -13.54 -19.24
C ALA A 52 -14.99 -13.32 -17.86
N GLU A 53 -14.94 -14.33 -16.99
CA GLU A 53 -15.44 -14.22 -15.61
C GLU A 53 -14.69 -13.13 -14.81
N LEU A 54 -13.37 -13.04 -15.00
CA LEU A 54 -12.56 -11.99 -14.40
C LEU A 54 -12.95 -10.60 -14.93
N ALA A 55 -13.17 -10.45 -16.23
CA ALA A 55 -13.62 -9.19 -16.82
C ALA A 55 -14.98 -8.75 -16.26
N ASP A 56 -15.93 -9.67 -16.14
CA ASP A 56 -17.25 -9.40 -15.55
C ASP A 56 -17.15 -8.97 -14.08
N ALA A 57 -16.28 -9.61 -13.31
CA ALA A 57 -16.07 -9.24 -11.91
C ALA A 57 -15.42 -7.85 -11.75
N ILE A 58 -14.47 -7.51 -12.63
CA ILE A 58 -13.86 -6.17 -12.69
C ILE A 58 -14.94 -5.12 -12.97
N GLU A 59 -15.83 -5.39 -13.91
CA GLU A 59 -16.90 -4.46 -14.27
C GLU A 59 -17.90 -4.26 -13.13
N LYS A 60 -18.36 -5.35 -12.49
CA LYS A 60 -19.22 -5.28 -11.30
C LYS A 60 -18.58 -4.49 -10.17
N HIS A 61 -17.28 -4.69 -9.93
CA HIS A 61 -16.55 -3.93 -8.92
C HIS A 61 -16.47 -2.45 -9.28
N ARG A 62 -16.23 -2.12 -10.56
CA ARG A 62 -16.21 -0.75 -11.06
C ARG A 62 -17.55 -0.05 -10.84
N GLU A 63 -18.66 -0.73 -11.13
CA GLU A 63 -20.01 -0.22 -10.86
C GLU A 63 -20.24 0.00 -9.36
N TYR A 64 -19.85 -0.96 -8.52
CA TYR A 64 -19.95 -0.86 -7.07
C TYR A 64 -19.22 0.36 -6.51
N ILE A 65 -17.94 0.56 -6.86
CA ILE A 65 -17.15 1.68 -6.31
C ILE A 65 -17.61 3.04 -6.84
N THR A 66 -18.21 3.07 -8.04
CA THR A 66 -18.76 4.29 -8.63
C THR A 66 -20.07 4.67 -7.94
N ASN A 67 -20.98 3.72 -7.76
CA ASN A 67 -22.30 3.96 -7.17
C ASN A 67 -22.26 4.15 -5.64
N SER A 68 -21.26 3.57 -4.97
CA SER A 68 -21.11 3.69 -3.50
C SER A 68 -20.38 4.97 -3.05
N GLY A 69 -19.92 5.83 -3.98
CA GLY A 69 -19.07 6.99 -3.67
C GLY A 69 -17.65 6.62 -3.19
N ARG A 70 -17.32 5.32 -3.13
CA ARG A 70 -16.03 4.81 -2.68
C ARG A 70 -14.89 5.27 -3.59
N LEU A 71 -15.16 5.50 -4.88
CA LEU A 71 -14.17 6.00 -5.83
C LEU A 71 -13.63 7.39 -5.43
N GLU A 72 -14.52 8.30 -5.01
CA GLU A 72 -14.15 9.65 -4.56
C GLU A 72 -13.35 9.58 -3.25
N GLU A 73 -13.81 8.75 -2.30
CA GLU A 73 -13.12 8.54 -1.03
C GLU A 73 -11.72 7.93 -1.22
N MET A 74 -11.57 6.92 -2.08
CA MET A 74 -10.27 6.36 -2.47
C MET A 74 -9.40 7.39 -3.17
N GLY A 75 -9.99 8.25 -4.02
CA GLY A 75 -9.33 9.39 -4.64
C GLY A 75 -8.76 10.34 -3.60
N ARG A 76 -9.58 10.76 -2.63
CA ARG A 76 -9.19 11.64 -1.52
C ARG A 76 -8.08 11.04 -0.66
N GLN A 77 -8.18 9.76 -0.31
CA GLN A 77 -7.14 9.06 0.44
C GLN A 77 -5.83 8.94 -0.34
N ARG A 78 -5.89 8.66 -1.65
CA ARG A 78 -4.71 8.65 -2.53
C ARG A 78 -4.07 10.03 -2.60
N ALA A 79 -4.85 11.08 -2.83
CA ALA A 79 -4.38 12.45 -2.87
C ALA A 79 -3.74 12.87 -1.54
N HIS A 80 -4.35 12.53 -0.40
CA HIS A 80 -3.82 12.78 0.92
C HIS A 80 -2.46 12.09 1.15
N ARG A 81 -2.35 10.79 0.83
CA ARG A 81 -1.07 10.06 0.91
C ARG A 81 -0.01 10.66 0.00
N GLN A 82 -0.37 11.02 -1.22
CA GLN A 82 0.56 11.61 -2.18
C GLN A 82 1.07 12.97 -1.69
N LEU A 83 0.18 13.82 -1.18
CA LEU A 83 0.55 15.12 -0.61
C LEU A 83 1.54 14.96 0.54
N LEU A 84 1.26 14.07 1.49
CA LEU A 84 2.15 13.83 2.62
C LEU A 84 3.50 13.26 2.18
N ALA A 85 3.53 12.33 1.24
CA ALA A 85 4.77 11.76 0.72
C ALA A 85 5.65 12.82 0.04
N VAL A 86 5.04 13.67 -0.80
CA VAL A 86 5.75 14.78 -1.46
C VAL A 86 6.25 15.80 -0.44
N ALA A 87 5.41 16.18 0.53
CA ALA A 87 5.78 17.11 1.59
C ALA A 87 6.93 16.57 2.44
N GLN A 88 6.89 15.30 2.85
CA GLN A 88 7.95 14.66 3.63
C GLN A 88 9.27 14.61 2.85
N ALA A 89 9.24 14.20 1.58
CA ALA A 89 10.45 14.17 0.75
C ALA A 89 11.05 15.57 0.60
N SER A 90 10.22 16.58 0.34
CA SER A 90 10.66 17.97 0.17
C SER A 90 11.23 18.55 1.47
N LEU A 91 10.64 18.24 2.62
CA LEU A 91 11.15 18.65 3.93
C LEU A 91 12.52 18.04 4.21
N ILE A 92 12.69 16.73 3.98
CA ILE A 92 13.99 16.06 4.17
C ILE A 92 15.05 16.65 3.26
N GLU A 93 14.73 16.87 1.98
CA GLU A 93 15.64 17.47 1.01
C GLU A 93 16.07 18.88 1.45
N GLY A 94 15.12 19.72 1.87
CA GLY A 94 15.42 21.07 2.38
C GLY A 94 16.29 21.05 3.64
N VAL A 95 15.97 20.17 4.60
CA VAL A 95 16.74 20.02 5.84
C VAL A 95 18.19 19.62 5.55
N LEU A 96 18.39 18.61 4.69
CA LEU A 96 19.74 18.13 4.37
C LEU A 96 20.54 19.14 3.54
N ALA A 97 19.89 19.88 2.63
CA ALA A 97 20.55 20.92 1.84
C ALA A 97 21.04 22.10 2.70
N GLY A 98 20.30 22.45 3.76
CA GLY A 98 20.67 23.52 4.70
C GLY A 98 21.67 23.10 5.78
N ALA A 99 21.82 21.80 6.02
CA ALA A 99 22.61 21.31 7.16
C ALA A 99 24.14 21.39 6.95
N GLY A 100 24.64 21.40 5.70
CA GLY A 100 26.08 21.42 5.44
C GLY A 100 26.83 20.33 6.22
N ASP A 101 27.90 20.71 6.92
CA ASP A 101 28.75 19.80 7.72
C ASP A 101 28.10 19.35 9.05
N LEU A 102 26.98 19.96 9.46
CA LEU A 102 26.30 19.65 10.74
C LEU A 102 25.88 18.18 10.83
N VAL A 103 25.51 17.56 9.71
CA VAL A 103 25.12 16.14 9.67
C VAL A 103 26.29 15.27 10.14
N ASP A 104 27.49 15.54 9.62
CA ASP A 104 28.69 14.75 9.95
C ASP A 104 29.08 14.96 11.42
N GLU A 105 29.00 16.20 11.93
CA GLU A 105 29.23 16.51 13.34
C GLU A 105 28.27 15.77 14.28
N LEU A 106 26.98 15.73 13.94
CA LEU A 106 25.97 15.03 14.73
C LEU A 106 26.17 13.52 14.69
N VAL A 107 26.56 12.96 13.53
CA VAL A 107 26.90 11.54 13.40
C VAL A 107 28.11 11.17 14.26
N GLU A 108 29.14 12.01 14.32
CA GLU A 108 30.29 11.80 15.22
C GLU A 108 29.87 11.80 16.70
N GLN A 109 29.03 12.75 17.13
CA GLN A 109 28.53 12.83 18.50
C GLN A 109 27.69 11.58 18.87
N ILE A 110 26.86 11.08 17.95
CA ILE A 110 26.12 9.83 18.15
C ILE A 110 27.09 8.64 18.27
N ALA A 111 28.09 8.55 17.39
CA ALA A 111 29.07 7.45 17.41
C ALA A 111 29.86 7.41 18.72
N ARG A 112 30.17 8.58 19.29
CA ARG A 112 30.82 8.74 20.60
C ARG A 112 29.86 8.56 21.79
N ARG A 113 28.56 8.38 21.55
CA ARG A 113 27.48 8.30 22.56
C ARG A 113 27.34 9.57 23.40
N GLU A 114 27.69 10.72 22.85
CA GLU A 114 27.55 12.02 23.51
C GLU A 114 26.10 12.53 23.44
N ILE A 115 25.40 12.24 22.34
CA ILE A 115 23.97 12.48 22.15
C ILE A 115 23.29 11.24 21.58
N ASP A 116 22.00 11.07 21.85
CA ASP A 116 21.21 10.02 21.23
C ASP A 116 20.64 10.49 19.87
N PRO A 117 20.23 9.56 18.99
CA PRO A 117 19.72 9.90 17.66
C PRO A 117 18.51 10.82 17.63
N ARG A 118 17.63 10.80 18.65
CA ARG A 118 16.46 11.69 18.69
C ARG A 118 16.91 13.12 18.95
N THR A 119 17.76 13.33 19.95
CA THR A 119 18.33 14.66 20.24
C THR A 119 19.10 15.22 19.03
N ALA A 120 19.84 14.39 18.30
CA ALA A 120 20.53 14.80 17.09
C ALA A 120 19.57 15.22 15.97
N ALA A 121 18.48 14.47 15.77
CA ALA A 121 17.46 14.79 14.77
C ALA A 121 16.75 16.13 15.08
N ASP A 122 16.43 16.39 16.35
CA ASP A 122 15.82 17.66 16.76
C ASP A 122 16.76 18.85 16.45
N LYS A 123 18.05 18.73 16.79
CA LYS A 123 19.07 19.76 16.43
C LYS A 123 19.18 19.99 14.93
N LEU A 124 19.12 18.92 14.14
CA LEU A 124 19.20 18.99 12.68
C LEU A 124 17.97 19.71 12.09
N ILE A 125 16.79 19.45 12.63
CA ILE A 125 15.53 20.10 12.21
C ILE A 125 15.53 21.58 12.61
N ASP A 126 15.95 21.92 13.84
CA ASP A 126 15.99 23.30 14.32
C ASP A 126 16.93 24.17 13.48
N ALA A 127 18.07 23.62 13.06
CA ALA A 127 19.04 24.30 12.20
C ALA A 127 18.52 24.57 10.79
N ALA A 128 17.60 23.74 10.29
CA ALA A 128 17.03 23.88 8.95
C ALA A 128 15.82 24.84 8.87
N ILE A 129 15.20 25.16 10.01
CA ILE A 129 14.02 26.03 10.10
C ILE A 129 14.40 27.48 10.52
N SER A 130 15.59 27.70 11.08
CA SER A 130 16.15 29.05 11.36
C SER A 130 16.76 29.71 10.13
#